data_AF-A0A2V7YC83-F1
#
_entry.id   AF-A0A2V7YC83-F1
#
_cell.length_a   1.000
_cell.length_b   1.000
_cell.length_c   1.000
_cell.angle_alpha   90.00
_cell.angle_beta   90.00
_cell.angle_gamma   90.00
#
_symmetry.space_group_name_H-M   'P 1'
#
loop_
_entity.id
_entity.type
_entity.pdbx_description
1 polymer ?
#
loop_
_entity_poly.entity_id
_entity_poly.type
_entity_poly.pdbx_seq_one_letter_code
_entity_poly.pdbx_strand_id
1 'polypeptide(L)'
;MVMKNIAAAAVLSFFALGAYNPTDAERARWTMFDMRSWKTAFDAYKSDHGQYPSVNSLEQARLAVEPLYIKRAPMTDAWGNSYRIESDGKSFRVVSAGADGIFQADTSARGVLQSFNDDAVINESGKWLFRYWEMK
;
A
#
# COMPACT_ATOMS: atom_id res chain seq x y z
N MET A 1 40.79 57.41 8.03
CA MET A 1 41.26 56.59 9.16
C MET A 1 40.41 57.01 10.36
N VAL A 2 39.40 56.26 10.79
CA VAL A 2 39.42 54.92 11.39
C VAL A 2 38.13 54.15 11.03
N MET A 3 38.28 52.87 10.68
CA MET A 3 37.19 51.90 10.47
C MET A 3 36.44 51.60 11.77
N LYS A 4 35.12 51.39 11.70
CA LYS A 4 34.36 50.58 12.66
C LYS A 4 33.51 49.57 11.90
N ASN A 5 34.00 48.33 11.82
CA ASN A 5 33.18 47.15 11.58
C ASN A 5 32.37 46.86 12.86
N ILE A 6 31.15 46.30 12.75
CA ILE A 6 30.63 45.17 13.56
C ILE A 6 29.24 44.72 13.03
N ALA A 7 29.25 43.49 12.52
CA ALA A 7 28.28 42.38 12.53
C ALA A 7 26.74 42.56 12.69
N ALA A 8 26.05 42.07 11.65
CA ALA A 8 25.05 40.98 11.59
C ALA A 8 23.97 40.78 12.69
N ALA A 9 22.72 40.67 12.22
CA ALA A 9 21.76 39.67 12.70
C ALA A 9 20.73 39.34 11.60
N ALA A 10 21.04 38.38 10.73
CA ALA A 10 20.02 37.71 9.92
C ALA A 10 19.45 36.56 10.76
N VAL A 11 18.25 36.75 11.31
CA VAL A 11 17.51 35.69 12.00
C VAL A 11 16.92 34.76 10.94
N LEU A 12 17.65 33.71 10.58
CA LEU A 12 17.10 32.56 9.87
C LEU A 12 16.38 31.68 10.91
N SER A 13 15.11 31.97 11.15
CA SER A 13 14.24 31.06 11.90
C SER A 13 13.99 29.80 11.07
N PHE A 14 14.66 28.71 11.40
CA PHE A 14 14.26 27.37 10.97
C PHE A 14 12.98 27.01 11.73
N PHE A 15 11.82 27.05 11.06
CA PHE A 15 10.69 26.27 11.53
C PHE A 15 11.04 24.80 11.28
N ALA A 16 11.49 24.10 12.31
CA ALA A 16 11.46 22.65 12.31
C ALA A 16 9.99 22.24 12.35
N LEU A 17 9.35 22.17 11.18
CA LEU A 17 8.13 21.39 11.01
C LEU A 17 8.54 19.95 11.31
N GLY A 18 8.18 19.44 12.50
CA GLY A 18 8.41 18.05 12.83
C GLY A 18 7.83 17.19 11.71
N ALA A 19 8.65 16.33 11.12
CA ALA A 19 8.17 15.41 10.09
C ALA A 19 7.05 14.57 10.69
N TYR A 20 5.86 14.62 10.09
CA TYR A 20 4.77 13.76 10.50
C TYR A 20 5.20 12.30 10.28
N ASN A 21 5.22 11.52 11.36
CA ASN A 21 5.49 10.10 11.34
C ASN A 21 4.17 9.36 11.64
N PRO A 22 3.55 8.71 10.64
CA PRO A 22 2.30 8.01 10.86
C PRO A 22 2.47 6.87 11.89
N THR A 23 1.40 6.53 12.57
CA THR A 23 1.30 5.32 13.40
C THR A 23 1.10 4.08 12.54
N ASP A 24 1.33 2.89 13.09
CA ASP A 24 1.03 1.64 12.37
C ASP A 24 -0.46 1.48 12.06
N ALA A 25 -1.33 1.99 12.93
CA ALA A 25 -2.77 1.98 12.68
C ALA A 25 -3.16 2.85 11.46
N GLU A 26 -2.53 4.02 11.31
CA GLU A 26 -2.72 4.88 10.13
C GLU A 26 -2.17 4.22 8.87
N ARG A 27 -0.95 3.67 8.94
CA ARG A 27 -0.36 2.92 7.83
C ARG A 27 -1.24 1.74 7.41
N ALA A 28 -1.67 0.91 8.35
CA ALA A 28 -2.58 -0.21 8.10
C ALA A 28 -3.88 0.24 7.44
N ARG A 29 -4.46 1.36 7.89
CA ARG A 29 -5.67 1.94 7.28
C ARG A 29 -5.45 2.26 5.81
N TRP A 30 -4.38 2.99 5.49
CA TRP A 30 -4.07 3.39 4.12
C TRP A 30 -3.77 2.19 3.24
N THR A 31 -2.94 1.25 3.72
CA THR A 31 -2.63 0.00 3.03
C THR A 31 -3.91 -0.77 2.67
N MET A 32 -4.87 -0.88 3.59
CA MET A 32 -6.14 -1.58 3.32
C MET A 32 -7.02 -0.85 2.30
N PHE A 33 -6.96 0.48 2.21
CA PHE A 33 -7.66 1.24 1.17
C PHE A 33 -7.00 1.04 -0.21
N ASP A 34 -5.67 1.04 -0.25
CA ASP A 34 -4.89 0.76 -1.46
C ASP A 34 -5.15 -0.65 -1.98
N MET A 35 -5.18 -1.65 -1.10
CA MET A 35 -5.53 -3.03 -1.43
C MET A 35 -6.95 -3.15 -2.01
N ARG A 36 -7.91 -2.36 -1.51
CA ARG A 36 -9.26 -2.32 -2.11
C ARG A 36 -9.26 -1.70 -3.49
N SER A 37 -8.43 -0.69 -3.73
CA SER A 37 -8.30 -0.10 -5.06
C SER A 37 -7.83 -1.14 -6.08
N TRP A 38 -6.89 -2.01 -5.70
CA TRP A 38 -6.51 -3.17 -6.52
C TRP A 38 -7.67 -4.13 -6.78
N LYS A 39 -8.43 -4.52 -5.75
CA LYS A 39 -9.61 -5.37 -5.92
C LYS A 39 -10.62 -4.75 -6.88
N THR A 40 -10.96 -3.48 -6.71
CA THR A 40 -11.89 -2.78 -7.59
C THR A 40 -11.41 -2.78 -9.04
N ALA A 41 -10.11 -2.57 -9.27
CA ALA A 41 -9.54 -2.61 -10.61
C ALA A 41 -9.63 -4.01 -11.24
N PHE A 42 -9.34 -5.07 -10.47
CA PHE A 42 -9.42 -6.45 -10.95
C PHE A 42 -10.86 -6.90 -11.19
N ASP A 43 -11.79 -6.52 -10.32
CA ASP A 43 -13.23 -6.78 -10.48
C ASP A 43 -13.76 -6.07 -11.74
N ALA A 44 -13.34 -4.82 -12.00
CA ALA A 44 -13.69 -4.08 -13.22
C ALA A 44 -13.09 -4.73 -14.47
N TYR A 45 -11.80 -5.09 -14.46
CA TYR A 45 -11.16 -5.83 -15.56
C TYR A 45 -11.94 -7.10 -15.91
N LYS A 46 -12.34 -7.87 -14.89
CA LYS A 46 -13.12 -9.10 -15.08
C LYS A 46 -14.51 -8.83 -15.64
N SER A 47 -15.16 -7.73 -15.26
CA SER A 47 -16.45 -7.33 -15.82
C SER A 47 -16.38 -7.17 -17.34
N ASP A 48 -15.27 -6.64 -17.86
CA ASP A 48 -15.10 -6.41 -19.29
C ASP A 48 -14.57 -7.63 -20.05
N HIS A 49 -13.69 -8.41 -19.42
CA HIS A 49 -12.97 -9.52 -20.08
C HIS A 49 -13.52 -10.91 -19.75
N GLY A 50 -14.46 -11.03 -18.81
CA GLY A 50 -14.99 -12.28 -18.30
C GLY A 50 -14.06 -13.06 -17.35
N GLN A 51 -12.81 -12.62 -17.19
CA GLN A 51 -11.79 -13.23 -16.35
C GLN A 51 -10.86 -12.17 -15.74
N TYR A 52 -10.18 -12.48 -14.64
CA TYR A 52 -9.15 -11.60 -14.07
C TYR A 52 -7.92 -11.53 -15.00
N PRO A 53 -7.03 -10.52 -14.85
CA PRO A 53 -5.79 -10.49 -15.62
C PRO A 53 -4.86 -11.63 -15.18
N SER A 54 -4.26 -12.38 -16.11
CA SER A 54 -3.27 -13.41 -15.76
C SER A 54 -1.89 -12.77 -15.57
N VAL A 55 -1.47 -12.62 -14.30
CA VAL A 55 -0.25 -11.89 -13.92
C VAL A 55 0.48 -12.61 -12.79
N ASN A 56 1.81 -12.56 -12.79
CA ASN A 56 2.65 -13.17 -11.75
C ASN A 56 3.55 -12.18 -11.01
N SER A 57 3.33 -10.88 -11.24
CA SER A 57 4.09 -9.81 -10.60
C SER A 57 3.27 -8.53 -10.50
N LEU A 58 3.66 -7.67 -9.55
CA LEU A 58 3.10 -6.34 -9.36
C LEU A 58 3.17 -5.49 -10.64
N GLU A 59 4.28 -5.55 -11.38
CA GLU A 59 4.46 -4.74 -12.59
C GLU A 59 3.52 -5.21 -13.72
N GLN A 60 3.37 -6.52 -13.91
CA GLN A 60 2.37 -7.04 -14.86
C GLN A 60 0.95 -6.68 -14.43
N ALA A 61 0.64 -6.76 -13.14
CA ALA A 61 -0.65 -6.33 -12.61
C ALA A 61 -0.90 -4.86 -12.93
N ARG A 62 0.06 -3.97 -12.68
CA ARG A 62 -0.01 -2.54 -12.99
C ARG A 62 -0.28 -2.29 -14.46
N LEU A 63 0.49 -2.91 -15.35
CA LEU A 63 0.32 -2.78 -16.80
C LEU A 63 -1.05 -3.28 -17.30
N ALA A 64 -1.64 -4.27 -16.62
CA ALA A 64 -2.95 -4.80 -17.00
C ALA A 64 -4.12 -3.88 -16.59
N VAL A 65 -3.96 -3.09 -15.51
CA VAL A 65 -5.07 -2.29 -14.95
C VAL A 65 -4.95 -0.79 -15.19
N GLU A 66 -3.74 -0.26 -15.36
CA GLU A 66 -3.53 1.15 -15.65
C GLU A 66 -3.68 1.45 -17.15
N PRO A 67 -4.12 2.68 -17.51
CA PRO A 67 -4.75 3.69 -16.67
C PRO A 67 -6.29 3.49 -16.57
N LEU A 68 -6.83 2.46 -17.22
CA LEU A 68 -8.27 2.31 -17.49
C LEU A 68 -9.07 1.95 -16.24
N TYR A 69 -8.61 0.96 -15.48
CA TYR A 69 -9.32 0.44 -14.29
C TYR A 69 -8.85 1.10 -13.00
N ILE A 70 -7.64 1.64 -13.01
CA ILE A 70 -7.07 2.49 -11.95
C ILE A 70 -6.11 3.49 -12.58
N LYS A 71 -6.20 4.77 -12.20
CA LYS A 71 -5.36 5.83 -12.80
C LYS A 71 -3.88 5.65 -12.48
N ARG A 72 -3.60 5.26 -11.24
CA ARG A 72 -2.26 4.97 -10.72
C ARG A 72 -2.41 3.93 -9.63
N ALA A 73 -1.81 2.76 -9.84
CA ALA A 73 -1.87 1.65 -8.92
C ALA A 73 -0.87 1.86 -7.77
N PRO A 74 -1.26 1.56 -6.51
CA PRO A 74 -0.36 1.65 -5.39
C PRO A 74 0.66 0.51 -5.47
N MET A 75 1.95 0.87 -5.52
CA MET A 75 3.06 -0.08 -5.71
C MET A 75 3.63 -0.61 -4.40
N THR A 76 3.53 0.20 -3.34
CA THR A 76 4.00 -0.14 -2.00
C THR A 76 2.88 0.05 -1.00
N ASP A 77 2.91 -0.71 0.09
CA ASP A 77 2.12 -0.41 1.26
C ASP A 77 2.64 0.83 2.00
N ALA A 78 1.94 1.25 3.05
CA ALA A 78 2.27 2.45 3.79
C ALA A 78 3.54 2.34 4.68
N TRP A 79 4.14 1.15 4.78
CA TRP A 79 5.48 0.96 5.36
C TRP A 79 6.60 0.99 4.30
N GLY A 80 6.23 1.04 3.02
CA GLY A 80 7.16 1.10 1.89
C GLY A 80 7.49 -0.26 1.29
N ASN A 81 6.81 -1.34 1.69
CA ASN A 81 7.04 -2.66 1.13
C ASN A 81 6.25 -2.84 -0.17
N SER A 82 6.88 -3.37 -1.21
CA SER A 82 6.20 -3.69 -2.46
C SER A 82 5.12 -4.75 -2.24
N TYR A 83 3.95 -4.57 -2.86
CA TYR A 83 2.91 -5.62 -2.83
C TYR A 83 3.37 -6.88 -3.58
N ARG A 84 2.94 -8.06 -3.10
CA ARG A 84 2.96 -9.29 -3.90
C ARG A 84 1.59 -9.49 -4.52
N ILE A 85 1.55 -9.51 -5.86
CA ILE A 85 0.32 -9.65 -6.64
C ILE A 85 0.46 -10.80 -7.64
N GLU A 86 -0.53 -11.69 -7.63
CA GLU A 86 -0.65 -12.80 -8.55
C GLU A 86 -2.12 -13.02 -8.92
N SER A 87 -2.38 -13.45 -10.15
CA SER A 87 -3.69 -13.87 -10.62
C SER A 87 -3.58 -14.86 -11.77
N ASP A 88 -4.44 -15.87 -11.75
CA ASP A 88 -4.47 -16.98 -12.72
C ASP A 88 -5.64 -16.86 -13.71
N GLY A 89 -6.30 -15.70 -13.75
CA GLY A 89 -7.52 -15.46 -14.53
C GLY A 89 -8.82 -15.87 -13.84
N LYS A 90 -8.78 -16.75 -12.84
CA LYS A 90 -9.96 -17.18 -12.07
C LYS A 90 -10.03 -16.56 -10.69
N SER A 91 -8.88 -16.43 -10.05
CA SER A 91 -8.67 -15.88 -8.72
C SER A 91 -7.51 -14.89 -8.74
N PHE A 92 -7.41 -14.07 -7.71
CA PHE A 92 -6.25 -13.19 -7.54
C PHE A 92 -5.92 -13.05 -6.06
N ARG A 93 -4.67 -12.66 -5.80
CA ARG A 93 -4.21 -12.35 -4.45
C ARG A 93 -3.34 -11.10 -4.52
N VAL A 94 -3.63 -10.16 -3.62
CA VAL A 94 -2.79 -8.98 -3.35
C VAL A 94 -2.42 -9.03 -1.89
N VAL A 95 -1.12 -9.02 -1.61
CA VAL A 95 -0.55 -9.22 -0.27
C VAL A 95 0.35 -8.05 0.09
N SER A 96 0.12 -7.47 1.27
CA SER A 96 1.07 -6.57 1.94
C SER A 96 1.84 -7.37 3.00
N ALA A 97 3.14 -7.10 3.12
CA ALA A 97 4.02 -7.72 4.11
C ALA A 97 3.91 -7.08 5.50
N GLY A 98 3.05 -6.07 5.68
CA GLY A 98 2.89 -5.38 6.96
C GLY A 98 4.14 -4.63 7.42
N ALA A 99 4.22 -4.40 8.73
CA ALA A 99 5.22 -3.52 9.33
C ALA A 99 6.64 -4.09 9.36
N ASP A 100 6.81 -5.42 9.32
CA ASP A 100 8.13 -6.06 9.35
C ASP A 100 8.73 -6.27 7.95
N GLY A 101 7.91 -6.17 6.89
CA GLY A 101 8.34 -6.33 5.50
C GLY A 101 8.64 -7.78 5.12
N ILE A 102 8.21 -8.77 5.91
CA ILE A 102 8.52 -10.19 5.70
C ILE A 102 7.25 -10.95 5.31
N PHE A 103 7.18 -11.38 4.05
CA PHE A 103 6.07 -12.22 3.58
C PHE A 103 6.00 -13.57 4.30
N GLN A 104 4.84 -13.84 4.89
CA GLN A 104 4.53 -15.10 5.58
C GLN A 104 4.36 -16.24 4.57
N ALA A 105 4.84 -17.44 4.95
CA ALA A 105 4.71 -18.64 4.13
C ALA A 105 3.26 -19.13 4.02
N ASP A 106 2.47 -18.98 5.09
CA ASP A 106 1.05 -19.31 5.10
C ASP A 106 0.21 -18.06 5.38
N THR A 107 -0.69 -17.79 4.45
CA THR A 107 -1.63 -16.67 4.49
C THR A 107 -3.04 -17.14 4.11
N SER A 108 -3.34 -18.42 4.34
CA SER A 108 -4.60 -19.09 4.00
C SER A 108 -5.71 -18.89 5.05
N ALA A 109 -5.33 -18.57 6.30
CA ALA A 109 -6.29 -18.33 7.37
C ALA A 109 -6.96 -16.96 7.22
N ARG A 110 -8.28 -16.96 7.01
CA ARG A 110 -9.09 -15.73 6.97
C ARG A 110 -9.22 -15.13 8.37
N GLY A 111 -9.21 -13.80 8.49
CA GLY A 111 -9.63 -13.13 9.72
C GLY A 111 -8.88 -11.85 10.06
N VAL A 112 -9.09 -11.44 11.32
CA VAL A 112 -8.44 -10.29 11.94
C VAL A 112 -7.03 -10.68 12.36
N LEU A 113 -6.05 -9.87 11.97
CA LEU A 113 -4.64 -10.04 12.31
C LEU A 113 -4.37 -9.53 13.73
N GLN A 114 -3.45 -10.20 14.43
CA GLN A 114 -3.09 -9.86 15.81
C GLN A 114 -1.94 -8.85 15.88
N SER A 115 -1.17 -8.73 14.79
CA SER A 115 -0.03 -7.82 14.70
C SER A 115 -0.01 -7.08 13.37
N PHE A 116 0.53 -5.86 13.37
CA PHE A 116 0.83 -5.13 12.13
C PHE A 116 1.94 -5.77 11.31
N ASN A 117 2.72 -6.67 11.91
CA ASN A 117 3.73 -7.48 11.20
C ASN A 117 3.11 -8.60 10.36
N ASP A 118 1.83 -8.93 10.56
CA ASP A 118 1.21 -10.01 9.81
C ASP A 118 0.79 -9.57 8.40
N ASP A 119 0.91 -10.49 7.43
CA ASP A 119 0.53 -10.26 6.04
C ASP A 119 -0.99 -10.04 5.89
N ALA A 120 -1.37 -8.85 5.43
CA ALA A 120 -2.72 -8.60 4.97
C ALA A 120 -2.92 -9.14 3.56
N VAL A 121 -4.10 -9.72 3.30
CA VAL A 121 -4.45 -10.35 2.03
C VAL A 121 -5.81 -9.88 1.57
N ILE A 122 -5.92 -9.49 0.30
CA ILE A 122 -7.20 -9.37 -0.40
C ILE A 122 -7.22 -10.28 -1.62
N ASN A 123 -8.37 -10.86 -1.90
CA ASN A 123 -8.61 -11.76 -3.02
C ASN A 123 -10.00 -11.48 -3.64
N GLU A 124 -10.45 -12.36 -4.54
CA GLU A 124 -11.77 -12.26 -5.16
C GLU A 124 -12.94 -12.41 -4.17
N SER A 125 -12.67 -13.01 -3.00
CA SER A 125 -13.70 -13.44 -2.07
C SER A 125 -14.16 -12.31 -1.14
N GLY A 126 -15.48 -12.09 -1.09
CA GLY A 126 -16.11 -11.15 -0.16
C GLY A 126 -15.90 -9.66 -0.52
N LYS A 127 -16.55 -8.79 0.27
CA LYS A 127 -16.49 -7.32 0.08
C LYS A 127 -15.25 -6.68 0.72
N TRP A 128 -14.68 -7.34 1.72
CA TRP A 128 -13.55 -6.84 2.52
C TRP A 128 -12.33 -7.75 2.33
N LEU A 129 -11.20 -7.33 2.88
CA LEU A 129 -9.96 -8.10 2.87
C LEU A 129 -10.18 -9.50 3.48
N PHE A 130 -9.44 -10.47 2.94
CA PHE A 130 -9.41 -11.84 3.41
C PHE A 130 -8.66 -11.95 4.76
N ARG A 131 -7.53 -11.25 4.87
CA ARG A 131 -6.77 -11.04 6.12
C ARG A 131 -6.54 -9.55 6.32
N TYR A 132 -6.86 -9.02 7.50
CA TYR A 132 -6.82 -7.59 7.76
C TYR A 132 -6.50 -7.23 9.20
N TRP A 133 -5.86 -6.07 9.40
CA TRP A 133 -5.59 -5.54 10.73
C TRP A 133 -6.85 -4.94 11.37
N GLU A 134 -7.03 -5.17 12.67
CA GLU A 134 -8.07 -4.49 13.42
C GLU A 134 -7.75 -3.00 13.53
N MET A 135 -8.70 -2.16 13.12
CA MET A 135 -8.63 -0.73 13.39
C MET A 135 -9.43 -0.46 14.66
N LYS A 136 -8.74 -0.43 15.81
CA LYS A 136 -9.32 0.09 17.06
C LYS A 136 -9.42 1.61 16.99
#